data_AF-A0A7K1EXI2-F1
#
_entry.id   AF-A0A7K1EXI2-F1
#
_cell.length_a   1.000
_cell.length_b   1.000
_cell.length_c   1.000
_cell.angle_alpha   90.00
_cell.angle_beta   90.00
_cell.angle_gamma   90.00
#
_symmetry.space_group_name_H-M   'P 1'
#
loop_
_entity.id
_entity.type
_entity.pdbx_description
1 polymer ?
#
loop_
_entity_poly.entity_id
_entity_poly.type
_entity_poly.pdbx_seq_one_letter_code
_entity_poly.pdbx_strand_id
1 'polypeptide(L)'
;SASSVADVAAADGMLTQALRGLLAVAEAYPDLKASANFLSLQDELATTENKVAFSRQFYNDNVRSLNTAVKTVPTNFFAGIAKVTEREFYEVEDPQDRNAPKVTF
;
A
#
# COMPACT_ATOMS: atom_id res chain seq x y z
N SER A 1 7.44 -3.14 15.71
CA SER A 1 8.07 -2.33 14.66
C SER A 1 8.10 -3.17 13.41
N ALA A 2 7.46 -2.73 12.32
CA ALA A 2 7.50 -3.45 11.04
C ALA A 2 8.92 -3.33 10.46
N SER A 3 9.62 -4.44 10.32
CA SER A 3 11.04 -4.49 9.93
C SER A 3 11.24 -4.96 8.49
N SER A 4 10.24 -5.61 7.91
CA SER A 4 10.20 -6.05 6.52
C SER A 4 9.07 -5.37 5.74
N VAL A 5 9.17 -5.41 4.40
CA VAL A 5 8.13 -4.89 3.50
C VAL A 5 6.83 -5.69 3.67
N ALA A 6 6.93 -6.97 3.96
CA ALA A 6 5.79 -7.83 4.29
C ALA A 6 5.09 -7.39 5.60
N ASP A 7 5.86 -7.04 6.65
CA ASP A 7 5.28 -6.55 7.90
C ASP A 7 4.50 -5.24 7.69
N VAL A 8 5.01 -4.36 6.82
CA VAL A 8 4.34 -3.10 6.45
C VAL A 8 3.07 -3.39 5.65
N ALA A 9 3.12 -4.32 4.70
CA ALA A 9 1.95 -4.72 3.92
C ALA A 9 0.83 -5.31 4.80
N ALA A 10 1.18 -6.17 5.76
CA ALA A 10 0.23 -6.72 6.72
C ALA A 10 -0.41 -5.63 7.61
N ALA A 11 0.40 -4.69 8.10
CA ALA A 11 -0.09 -3.59 8.92
C ALA A 11 -1.05 -2.67 8.16
N ASP A 12 -0.76 -2.36 6.89
CA ASP A 12 -1.65 -1.57 6.06
C ASP A 12 -2.97 -2.32 5.77
N GLY A 13 -2.92 -3.63 5.52
CA GLY A 13 -4.12 -4.46 5.33
C GLY A 13 -5.06 -4.43 6.55
N MET A 14 -4.49 -4.51 7.76
CA MET A 14 -5.25 -4.37 9.01
C MET A 14 -5.92 -2.99 9.12
N LEU A 15 -5.23 -1.93 8.70
CA LEU A 15 -5.79 -0.57 8.69
C LEU A 15 -6.96 -0.47 7.71
N THR A 16 -6.80 -0.93 6.47
CA THR A 16 -7.86 -0.94 5.47
C THR A 16 -9.10 -1.71 5.97
N GLN A 17 -8.90 -2.84 6.65
CA GLN A 17 -10.01 -3.60 7.24
C GLN A 17 -10.72 -2.83 8.37
N ALA A 18 -9.96 -2.16 9.24
CA ALA A 18 -10.53 -1.31 10.29
C ALA A 18 -11.35 -0.14 9.70
N LEU A 19 -10.87 0.46 8.59
CA LEU A 19 -11.56 1.52 7.88
C LEU A 19 -12.89 1.04 7.27
N ARG A 20 -12.92 -0.16 6.67
CA ARG A 20 -14.17 -0.77 6.19
C ARG A 20 -15.18 -0.93 7.33
N GLY A 21 -14.73 -1.37 8.51
CA GLY A 21 -15.57 -1.47 9.70
C GLY A 21 -16.11 -0.10 10.15
N LEU A 22 -15.26 0.93 10.16
CA LEU A 22 -15.67 2.29 10.51
C LEU A 22 -16.73 2.85 9.54
N LEU A 23 -16.54 2.65 8.24
CA LEU A 23 -17.50 3.08 7.21
C LEU A 23 -18.85 2.37 7.37
N ALA A 24 -18.85 1.06 7.64
CA ALA A 24 -20.07 0.30 7.90
C ALA A 24 -20.83 0.81 9.14
N VAL A 25 -20.12 1.21 10.20
CA VAL A 25 -20.74 1.85 11.36
C VAL A 25 -21.33 3.21 10.98
N ALA A 26 -20.62 4.02 10.21
CA ALA A 26 -21.10 5.33 9.78
C ALA A 26 -22.39 5.26 8.94
N GLU A 27 -22.59 4.19 8.15
CA GLU A 27 -23.86 3.95 7.44
C GLU A 27 -25.05 3.75 8.39
N ALA A 28 -24.82 3.15 9.56
CA ALA A 28 -25.84 2.97 10.58
C ALA A 28 -26.16 4.25 11.38
N TYR A 29 -25.32 5.29 11.29
CA TYR A 29 -25.47 6.55 12.02
C TYR A 29 -25.41 7.77 11.08
N PRO A 30 -26.55 8.18 10.48
CA PRO A 30 -26.61 9.28 9.52
C PRO A 30 -26.05 10.61 10.04
N ASP A 31 -26.26 10.91 11.32
CA ASP A 31 -25.75 12.14 11.95
C ASP A 31 -24.22 12.14 12.02
N LEU A 32 -23.60 10.98 12.28
CA LEU A 32 -22.15 10.82 12.24
C LEU A 32 -21.63 10.97 10.80
N LYS A 33 -22.32 10.35 9.83
CA LYS A 33 -21.97 10.44 8.41
C LYS A 33 -21.98 11.88 7.89
N ALA A 34 -22.93 12.70 8.35
CA ALA A 34 -23.07 14.11 7.98
C ALA A 34 -22.16 15.05 8.79
N SER A 35 -21.48 14.54 9.83
CA SER A 35 -20.59 15.36 10.65
C SER A 35 -19.41 15.88 9.82
N ALA A 36 -19.18 17.19 9.87
CA ALA A 36 -18.05 17.83 9.18
C ALA A 36 -16.69 17.20 9.56
N ASN A 37 -16.53 16.79 10.81
CA ASN A 37 -15.31 16.12 11.28
C ASN A 37 -15.12 14.74 10.63
N PHE A 38 -16.23 14.00 10.43
CA PHE A 38 -16.18 12.69 9.80
C PHE A 38 -15.94 12.78 8.29
N LEU A 39 -16.51 13.80 7.63
CA LEU A 39 -16.23 14.08 6.22
C LEU A 39 -14.76 14.48 6.00
N SER A 40 -14.19 15.32 6.87
CA SER A 40 -12.77 15.68 6.83
C SER A 40 -11.87 14.46 7.02
N LEU A 41 -12.21 13.60 7.99
CA LEU A 41 -11.47 12.35 8.23
C LEU A 41 -11.50 11.44 6.99
N GLN A 42 -12.66 11.27 6.35
CA GLN A 42 -12.76 10.47 5.14
C GLN A 42 -11.87 11.00 4.00
N ASP A 43 -11.80 12.32 3.81
CA ASP A 43 -10.96 12.94 2.78
C ASP A 43 -9.45 12.77 3.07
N GLU A 44 -9.05 12.95 4.33
CA GLU A 44 -7.66 12.70 4.77
C GLU A 44 -7.28 11.23 4.59
N LEU A 45 -8.18 10.31 4.91
CA LEU A 45 -7.98 8.88 4.73
C LEU A 45 -7.86 8.52 3.25
N ALA A 46 -8.75 9.03 2.39
CA ALA A 46 -8.68 8.81 0.95
C ALA A 46 -7.36 9.34 0.36
N THR A 47 -6.93 10.52 0.80
CA THR A 47 -5.63 11.10 0.42
C THR A 47 -4.47 10.23 0.89
N THR A 48 -4.54 9.69 2.11
CA THR A 48 -3.52 8.81 2.68
C THR A 48 -3.45 7.49 1.93
N GLU A 49 -4.58 6.84 1.64
CA GLU A 49 -4.66 5.61 0.84
C GLU A 49 -4.09 5.81 -0.57
N ASN A 50 -4.39 6.94 -1.21
CA ASN A 50 -3.79 7.27 -2.51
C ASN A 50 -2.26 7.39 -2.45
N LYS A 51 -1.72 7.99 -1.38
CA LYS A 51 -0.26 8.07 -1.16
C LYS A 51 0.34 6.69 -0.93
N VAL A 52 -0.30 5.85 -0.11
CA VAL A 52 0.14 4.46 0.14
C VAL A 52 0.16 3.68 -1.16
N ALA A 53 -0.92 3.73 -1.96
CA ALA A 53 -0.99 3.07 -3.26
C ALA A 53 0.13 3.52 -4.21
N PHE A 54 0.38 4.82 -4.30
CA PHE A 54 1.50 5.36 -5.09
C PHE A 54 2.85 4.85 -4.58
N SER A 55 3.08 4.88 -3.26
CA SER A 55 4.33 4.38 -2.65
C SER A 55 4.55 2.90 -2.92
N ARG A 56 3.49 2.07 -2.87
CA ARG A 56 3.55 0.64 -3.23
C ARG A 56 3.95 0.45 -4.69
N GLN A 57 3.31 1.16 -5.61
CA GLN A 57 3.65 1.10 -7.03
C GLN A 57 5.09 1.53 -7.28
N PHE A 58 5.49 2.68 -6.73
CA PHE A 58 6.84 3.21 -6.86
C PHE A 58 7.89 2.23 -6.32
N TYR A 59 7.64 1.62 -5.16
CA TYR A 59 8.53 0.59 -4.61
C TYR A 59 8.65 -0.60 -5.57
N ASN A 60 7.52 -1.12 -6.04
CA ASN A 60 7.49 -2.28 -6.94
C ASN A 60 8.17 -2.02 -8.28
N ASP A 61 8.03 -0.83 -8.85
CA ASP A 61 8.70 -0.46 -10.09
C ASP A 61 10.22 -0.39 -9.90
N ASN A 62 10.69 0.13 -8.76
CA ASN A 62 12.11 0.13 -8.42
C ASN A 62 12.64 -1.28 -8.16
N VAL A 63 11.91 -2.13 -7.43
CA VAL A 63 12.28 -3.54 -7.22
C VAL A 63 12.33 -4.29 -8.53
N ARG A 64 11.37 -4.07 -9.44
CA ARG A 64 11.39 -4.67 -10.78
C ARG A 64 12.64 -4.28 -11.54
N SER A 65 12.97 -2.98 -11.55
CA SER A 65 14.17 -2.46 -12.21
C SER A 65 15.44 -3.09 -11.62
N LEU A 66 15.55 -3.13 -10.28
CA LEU A 66 16.67 -3.75 -9.57
C LEU A 66 16.81 -5.24 -9.91
N ASN A 67 15.74 -6.01 -9.75
CA ASN A 67 15.76 -7.46 -9.97
C ASN A 67 16.08 -7.79 -11.44
N THR A 68 15.56 -6.98 -12.37
CA THR A 68 15.90 -7.09 -13.80
C THR A 68 17.38 -6.80 -14.02
N ALA A 69 17.91 -5.72 -13.44
CA ALA A 69 19.31 -5.36 -13.57
C ALA A 69 20.22 -6.46 -13.01
N VAL A 70 19.94 -6.99 -11.81
CA VAL A 70 20.72 -8.07 -11.18
C VAL A 70 20.74 -9.35 -12.04
N LYS A 71 19.70 -9.64 -12.81
CA LYS A 71 19.62 -10.80 -13.70
C LYS A 71 20.21 -10.58 -15.09
N THR A 72 20.40 -9.33 -15.50
CA THR A 72 20.78 -8.98 -16.88
C THR A 72 22.29 -8.79 -17.02
N VAL A 73 22.85 -9.24 -18.14
CA VAL A 73 24.26 -8.99 -18.52
C VAL A 73 24.43 -7.52 -18.96
N PRO A 74 25.51 -6.83 -18.57
CA PRO A 74 26.68 -7.31 -17.82
C PRO A 74 26.55 -7.17 -16.30
N THR A 75 25.48 -6.57 -15.80
CA THR A 75 25.32 -6.21 -14.39
C THR A 75 25.35 -7.43 -13.46
N ASN A 76 24.87 -8.60 -13.89
CA ASN A 76 24.88 -9.83 -13.09
C ASN A 76 26.27 -10.25 -12.61
N PHE A 77 27.33 -9.94 -13.36
CA PHE A 77 28.71 -10.29 -13.02
C PHE A 77 29.24 -9.47 -11.84
N PHE A 78 28.79 -8.23 -11.75
CA PHE A 78 29.21 -7.30 -10.70
C PHE A 78 28.25 -7.27 -9.51
N ALA A 79 26.99 -7.70 -9.68
CA ALA A 79 25.99 -7.72 -8.61
C ALA A 79 26.45 -8.49 -7.37
N GLY A 80 27.05 -9.68 -7.56
CA GLY A 80 27.62 -10.47 -6.46
C GLY A 80 28.80 -9.79 -5.76
N ILE A 81 29.68 -9.14 -6.52
CA ILE A 81 30.84 -8.39 -5.99
C ILE A 81 30.37 -7.19 -5.16
N ALA A 82 29.35 -6.48 -5.66
CA ALA A 82 28.71 -5.35 -4.99
C ALA A 82 27.78 -5.75 -3.84
N LYS A 83 27.60 -7.06 -3.58
CA LYS A 83 26.64 -7.62 -2.60
C LYS A 83 25.20 -7.10 -2.80
N VAL A 84 24.82 -6.86 -4.05
CA VAL A 84 23.47 -6.45 -4.43
C VAL A 84 22.69 -7.70 -4.83
N THR A 85 21.59 -7.95 -4.13
CA THR A 85 20.70 -9.08 -4.39
C THR A 85 19.31 -8.60 -4.80
N GLU A 86 18.50 -9.52 -5.31
CA GLU A 86 17.09 -9.27 -5.54
C GLU A 86 16.39 -8.82 -4.25
N ARG A 87 15.34 -8.02 -4.42
CA ARG A 87 14.44 -7.62 -3.36
C ARG A 87 13.05 -8.19 -3.62
N GLU A 88 12.33 -8.43 -2.54
CA GLU A 88 10.94 -8.87 -2.58
C GLU A 88 10.05 -7.71 -3.04
N PHE A 89 8.97 -8.04 -3.76
CA PHE A 89 7.96 -7.06 -4.10
C PHE A 89 7.11 -6.73 -2.86
N TYR A 90 6.55 -5.53 -2.86
CA TYR A 90 5.43 -5.21 -1.99
C TYR A 90 4.20 -5.92 -2.53
N GLU A 91 3.81 -7.01 -1.88
CA GLU A 91 2.60 -7.78 -2.19
C GLU A 91 1.47 -7.39 -1.25
N VAL A 92 0.25 -7.32 -1.78
CA VAL A 92 -0.97 -7.13 -1.01
C VAL A 92 -1.71 -8.46 -1.04
N GLU A 93 -2.10 -8.98 0.13
CA GLU A 93 -2.73 -10.30 0.26
C GLU A 93 -4.02 -10.41 -0.56
N ASP A 94 -4.79 -9.32 -0.67
CA ASP A 94 -5.99 -9.25 -1.51
C ASP A 94 -5.75 -8.39 -2.77
N PRO A 95 -5.92 -8.94 -3.99
CA PRO A 95 -5.90 -8.16 -5.23
C PRO A 95 -6.89 -6.98 -5.27
N GLN A 96 -7.99 -7.03 -4.50
CA GLN A 96 -8.97 -5.95 -4.40
C GLN A 96 -8.39 -4.70 -3.70
N ASP A 97 -7.45 -4.88 -2.79
CA ASP A 97 -6.79 -3.81 -2.02
C ASP A 97 -5.72 -3.05 -2.84
N ARG A 98 -5.50 -3.46 -4.09
CA ARG A 98 -4.64 -2.73 -5.04
C ARG A 98 -5.28 -1.44 -5.55
N ASN A 99 -6.61 -1.37 -5.50
CA ASN A 99 -7.35 -0.16 -5.85
C ASN A 99 -7.74 0.55 -4.57
N ALA A 100 -7.46 1.85 -4.47
CA ALA A 100 -8.08 2.67 -3.44
C ALA A 100 -9.60 2.46 -3.51
N PRO A 101 -10.29 2.21 -2.38
CA PRO A 101 -11.73 2.02 -2.39
C PRO A 101 -12.39 3.22 -3.08
N LYS A 102 -13.05 2.96 -4.21
CA LYS A 102 -13.82 3.99 -4.91
C LYS A 102 -15.05 4.28 -4.06
N VAL A 103 -14.95 5.29 -3.21
CA VAL A 103 -16.10 5.82 -2.48
C VAL A 103 -16.97 6.55 -3.51
N THR A 104 -17.95 5.83 -4.05
CA THR A 104 -19.03 6.44 -4.83
C THR A 104 -20.11 6.82 -3.82
N PHE A 105 -20.37 8.13 -3.70
CA PHE A 105 -21.47 8.68 -2.91
C PHE A 105 -22.77 8.64 -3.69
#